data_AF-A0A7C3X3V1-F1
#
_entry.id   AF-A0A7C3X3V1-F1
#
_cell.length_a   1.000
_cell.length_b   1.000
_cell.length_c   1.000
_cell.angle_alpha   90.00
_cell.angle_beta   90.00
_cell.angle_gamma   90.00
#
_symmetry.space_group_name_H-M   'P 1'
#
loop_
_entity.id
_entity.type
_entity.pdbx_description
1 polymer ?
#
loop_
_entity_poly.entity_id
_entity_poly.type
_entity_poly.pdbx_seq_one_letter_code
_entity_poly.pdbx_strand_id
1 'polypeptide(L)' 'MLVKGELEKLNGLPGLPDPMYLYDSIVTLDGRFILCELGLPNKGIQKEELRDEVEVRMASDFLLIAEGATKFFSY' A
#
# COMPACT_ATOMS: atom_id res chain seq x y z
N MET A 1 -4.73 0.68 -7.05
CA MET A 1 -3.32 0.30 -6.75
C MET A 1 -2.62 1.51 -6.16
N LEU A 2 -1.49 1.38 -5.46
CA LEU A 2 -0.82 2.54 -4.83
C LEU A 2 0.05 3.36 -5.81
N VAL A 3 -0.16 3.17 -7.11
CA VAL A 3 0.37 4.05 -8.17
C VAL A 3 -0.34 5.41 -8.08
N LYS A 4 0.41 6.49 -8.31
CA LYS A 4 -0.09 7.87 -8.28
C LYS A 4 -1.28 8.02 -9.24
N GLY A 5 -2.41 8.55 -8.74
CA GLY A 5 -3.63 8.76 -9.53
C GLY A 5 -4.59 7.56 -9.60
N GLU A 6 -4.24 6.37 -9.12
CA GLU A 6 -5.12 5.19 -9.20
C GLU A 6 -6.20 5.16 -8.12
N LEU A 7 -5.96 5.73 -6.94
CA LEU A 7 -6.95 5.77 -5.87
C LEU A 7 -8.04 6.81 -6.15
N GLU A 8 -7.66 7.93 -6.75
CA GLU A 8 -8.53 9.04 -7.12
C GLU A 8 -9.60 8.61 -8.15
N LYS A 9 -9.28 7.62 -8.99
CA LYS A 9 -10.24 7.01 -9.94
C LYS A 9 -11.39 6.28 -9.26
N LEU A 10 -11.23 5.93 -7.99
CA LEU A 10 -12.22 5.22 -7.18
C LEU A 10 -13.06 6.17 -6.32
N ASN A 11 -12.87 7.49 -6.46
CA ASN A 11 -13.64 8.48 -5.72
C ASN A 11 -15.13 8.46 -6.13
N GLY A 12 -16.02 8.61 -5.14
CA GLY A 12 -17.46 8.73 -5.36
C GLY A 12 -18.19 7.41 -5.61
N LEU A 13 -17.55 6.26 -5.37
CA LEU A 13 -18.23 4.95 -5.44
C LEU A 13 -19.33 4.86 -4.36
N PRO A 14 -20.59 4.54 -4.73
CA PRO A 14 -21.70 4.49 -3.78
C PRO A 14 -21.47 3.50 -2.63
N GLY A 15 -21.61 3.97 -1.39
CA GLY A 15 -21.49 3.14 -0.19
C GLY A 15 -20.06 2.81 0.23
N LEU A 16 -19.05 3.35 -0.45
CA LEU A 16 -17.65 3.20 -0.05
C LEU A 16 -17.10 4.52 0.53
N PRO A 17 -16.21 4.46 1.53
CA PRO A 17 -15.48 5.63 1.99
C PRO A 17 -14.55 6.16 0.89
N ASP A 18 -14.16 7.43 0.99
CA ASP A 18 -13.17 8.03 0.10
C ASP A 18 -11.82 7.29 0.23
N PRO A 19 -11.32 6.67 -0.87
CA PRO A 19 -10.05 5.95 -0.87
C PRO A 19 -8.84 6.81 -0.50
N MET A 20 -8.84 8.10 -0.87
CA MET A 20 -7.76 9.02 -0.52
C MET A 20 -7.77 9.35 0.97
N TYR A 21 -8.96 9.59 1.54
CA TYR A 21 -9.10 9.77 2.98
C TYR A 21 -8.58 8.55 3.77
N LEU A 22 -8.87 7.33 3.32
CA LEU A 22 -8.36 6.11 3.96
C LEU A 22 -6.84 6.00 3.86
N TYR A 23 -6.27 6.29 2.69
CA TYR A 23 -4.83 6.27 2.48
C TYR A 23 -4.11 7.28 3.40
N ASP A 24 -4.57 8.53 3.39
CA ASP A 24 -3.99 9.62 4.19
C ASP A 24 -4.13 9.35 5.70
N SER A 25 -5.25 8.73 6.11
CA SER A 25 -5.45 8.33 7.51
C SER A 25 -4.44 7.27 7.96
N ILE A 26 -4.13 6.28 7.11
CA ILE A 26 -3.12 5.26 7.42
C ILE A 26 -1.74 5.92 7.56
N VAL A 27 -1.36 6.80 6.64
CA VAL A 27 -0.07 7.53 6.70
C VAL A 27 0.00 8.41 7.95
N THR A 28 -1.07 9.15 8.27
CA THR A 28 -1.15 10.04 9.45
C THR A 28 -1.01 9.28 10.77
N LEU A 29 -1.45 8.02 10.80
CA LEU A 29 -1.36 7.13 11.96
C LEU A 29 -0.04 6.32 11.99
N ASP A 30 0.99 6.78 11.26
CA ASP A 30 2.29 6.11 11.09
C ASP A 30 2.19 4.68 10.54
N GLY A 31 1.08 4.38 9.85
CA GLY A 31 0.87 3.12 9.15
C GLY A 31 1.73 3.07 7.89
N ARG A 32 2.25 1.87 7.59
CA ARG A 32 3.19 1.66 6.49
C ARG A 32 2.53 0.89 5.35
N PHE A 33 2.70 1.39 4.13
CA PHE A 33 2.36 0.65 2.92
C PHE A 33 3.60 -0.03 2.37
N ILE A 34 3.64 -1.36 2.42
CA ILE A 34 4.76 -2.15 1.93
C ILE A 34 4.31 -3.00 0.75
N LEU A 35 4.96 -2.84 -0.41
CA LEU A 35 4.73 -3.65 -1.60
C LEU A 35 5.92 -4.56 -1.89
N CYS A 36 5.62 -5.78 -2.35
CA CYS A 36 6.63 -6.77 -2.72
C CYS A 36 7.38 -6.35 -3.98
N GLU A 37 8.70 -6.25 -3.88
CA GLU A 37 9.62 -5.90 -4.97
C GLU A 37 9.44 -6.78 -6.21
N LEU A 38 9.30 -8.10 -6.01
CA LEU A 38 9.11 -9.05 -7.11
C LEU A 38 7.73 -8.96 -7.77
N GLY A 39 6.74 -8.38 -7.08
CA GLY A 39 5.38 -8.26 -7.59
C GLY A 39 5.20 -7.13 -8.61
N LEU A 40 5.97 -6.04 -8.47
CA LEU A 40 5.83 -4.85 -9.31
C LEU A 40 6.15 -5.12 -10.80
N PRO A 41 7.25 -5.80 -11.17
CA PRO A 41 7.56 -6.07 -12.57
C PRO A 41 6.51 -6.93 -13.27
N ASN A 42 5.92 -7.89 -12.55
CA ASN A 42 4.85 -8.75 -13.09
C ASN A 42 3.55 -7.96 -13.38
N LYS A 43 3.39 -6.79 -12.76
CA LYS A 43 2.30 -5.86 -13.02
C LYS A 43 2.70 -4.71 -13.96
N GLY A 44 3.93 -4.71 -14.45
CA GLY A 44 4.46 -3.67 -15.35
C GLY A 44 4.63 -2.30 -14.67
N ILE A 45 4.82 -2.28 -13.35
CA ILE A 45 4.92 -1.04 -12.56
C ILE A 45 6.36 -0.77 -12.19
N GLN A 46 6.79 0.47 -12.39
CA GLN A 46 8.06 1.00 -11.89
C GLN A 46 7.86 1.63 -10.51
N LYS A 47 8.92 1.62 -9.69
CA LYS A 47 8.85 2.14 -8.32
C LYS A 47 8.50 3.62 -8.27
N GLU A 48 8.97 4.39 -9.25
CA GLU A 48 8.82 5.85 -9.34
C GLU A 48 7.35 6.27 -9.58
N GLU A 49 6.54 5.35 -10.09
CA GLU A 49 5.10 5.54 -10.31
C GLU A 49 4.28 5.42 -9.02
N LEU A 50 4.86 4.83 -7.96
CA LEU A 50 4.21 4.68 -6.66
C LEU A 50 4.16 6.01 -5.89
N ARG A 51 3.22 6.11 -4.94
CA ARG A 51 3.18 7.20 -3.95
C ARG A 51 4.43 7.18 -3.08
N ASP A 52 4.85 8.35 -2.60
CA ASP A 52 6.17 8.54 -2.00
C ASP A 52 6.32 7.80 -0.67
N GLU A 53 5.21 7.56 0.03
CA GLU A 53 5.12 6.85 1.31
C GLU A 53 5.08 5.32 1.13
N VAL A 54 5.07 4.81 -0.11
CA VAL A 54 5.06 3.38 -0.39
C VAL A 54 6.47 2.83 -0.36
N GLU A 55 6.69 1.87 0.53
CA GLU A 55 7.94 1.15 0.64
C GLU A 55 7.94 -0.08 -0.27
N VAL A 56 8.97 -0.21 -1.09
CA VAL A 56 9.22 -1.43 -1.87
C VAL A 56 10.25 -2.27 -1.12
N ARG A 57 9.87 -3.51 -0.78
CA ARG A 57 10.69 -4.44 0.02
C ARG A 57 10.59 -5.87 -0.50
N MET A 58 11.57 -6.68 -0.12
CA MET A 58 11.52 -8.13 -0.28
C MET A 58 10.61 -8.76 0.77
N ALA A 59 9.99 -9.89 0.41
CA ALA A 59 9.09 -10.61 1.33
C ALA A 59 9.80 -11.03 2.63
N SER A 60 11.09 -11.39 2.56
CA SER A 60 11.88 -11.74 3.74
C SER A 60 12.04 -10.58 4.72
N ASP A 61 12.28 -9.36 4.22
CA ASP A 61 12.40 -8.15 5.05
C ASP A 61 11.06 -7.81 5.73
N PHE A 62 9.95 -7.91 4.98
CA PHE A 62 8.61 -7.76 5.55
C PHE A 62 8.35 -8.75 6.69
N LEU A 63 8.73 -10.02 6.54
CA LEU A 63 8.52 -11.04 7.57
C LEU A 63 9.31 -10.74 8.84
N LEU A 64 10.52 -10.18 8.73
CA LEU A 64 11.30 -9.73 9.87
C LEU A 64 10.67 -8.50 10.55
N ILE A 65 10.17 -7.53 9.76
CA ILE A 65 9.47 -6.35 10.31
C ILE A 65 8.19 -6.76 11.05
N ALA A 66 7.49 -7.76 10.53
CA ALA A 66 6.25 -8.26 11.11
C ALA A 66 6.48 -9.22 12.29
N GLU A 67 7.73 -9.58 12.58
CA GLU A 67 8.09 -10.39 13.73
C GLU A 67 7.64 -9.69 15.03
N GLY A 68 6.87 -10.40 15.85
CA GLY A 68 6.30 -9.85 17.08
C GLY A 68 4.96 -9.13 16.91
N ALA A 69 4.42 -9.03 15.69
CA ALA A 69 3.03 -8.59 15.52
C ALA A 69 2.07 -9.57 16.22
N THR A 70 1.13 -9.03 16.99
CA THR A 70 0.22 -9.85 17.82
C THR A 70 -0.98 -10.37 17.05
N LYS A 71 -1.31 -9.75 15.91
CA LYS A 71 -2.45 -10.10 15.05
C LYS A 71 -2.08 -9.88 13.60
N PHE A 72 -2.60 -10.75 12.74
CA PHE A 72 -2.45 -10.69 11.30
C PHE A 72 -3.81 -10.87 10.65
N PHE A 73 -4.06 -10.09 9.59
CA PHE A 73 -5.28 -10.18 8.79
C PHE A 73 -4.88 -10.35 7.32
N SER A 74 -5.55 -11.23 6.58
CA SER A 74 -5.32 -11.49 5.16
C SER A 74 -6.65 -11.42 4.43
N TYR A 75 -6.67 -10.75 3.28
CA TYR A 75 -7.85 -10.49 2.45
C TYR A 75 -7.58 -10.85 0.99
#